data_AF-A0A8T4WW85-F1
#
_entry.id   AF-A0A8T4WW85-F1
#
_cell.length_a   1.000
_cell.length_b   1.000
_cell.length_c   1.000
_cell.angle_alpha   90.00
_cell.angle_beta   90.00
_cell.angle_gamma   90.00
#
_symmetry.space_group_name_H-M   'P 1'
#
loop_
_entity.id
_entity.type
_entity.pdbx_description
1 polymer ?
#
loop_
_entity_poly.entity_id
_entity_poly.type
_entity_poly.pdbx_seq_one_letter_code
_entity_poly.pdbx_strand_id
1 'polypeptide(L)' 'MSVEVNFEKCMHCGACVGACPENALFLNDVALEVNENCIECGLCVKGCPVQALSLGGA' A
#
# COMPACT_ATOMS: atom_id res chain seq x y z
N MET A 1 -5.82 11.12 4.51
CA MET A 1 -5.92 10.28 3.32
C MET A 1 -4.56 9.65 3.08
N SER A 2 -4.30 8.56 3.80
CA SER A 2 -2.97 7.95 3.89
C SER A 2 -3.12 6.46 4.08
N VAL A 3 -2.30 5.69 3.36
CA VAL A 3 -2.21 4.24 3.54
C VAL A 3 -1.19 3.99 4.63
N GLU A 4 -1.60 3.35 5.72
CA GLU A 4 -0.69 2.90 6.76
C GLU A 4 -0.20 1.50 6.46
N VAL A 5 1.09 1.27 6.72
CA VAL A 5 1.74 -0.03 6.52
C VAL A 5 2.22 -0.56 7.85
N ASN A 6 1.77 -1.76 8.20
CA ASN A 6 2.28 -2.51 9.32
C ASN A 6 3.57 -3.23 8.90
N PHE A 7 4.72 -2.67 9.30
CA PHE A 7 6.04 -3.22 8.97
C PHE A 7 6.32 -4.59 9.61
N GLU A 8 5.62 -4.97 10.68
CA GLU A 8 5.77 -6.29 11.29
C GLU A 8 5.15 -7.40 10.43
N LYS A 9 4.09 -7.06 9.68
CA LYS A 9 3.45 -7.97 8.71
C LYS A 9 3.97 -7.81 7.30
N CYS A 10 4.46 -6.62 6.93
CA CYS A 10 4.92 -6.33 5.58
C CYS A 10 6.17 -7.14 5.24
N MET A 11 6.04 -8.01 4.24
CA MET A 11 7.14 -8.83 3.74
C MET A 11 7.82 -8.25 2.48
N HIS A 12 7.57 -6.97 2.17
CA HIS A 12 8.15 -6.27 1.01
C HIS A 12 7.97 -7.03 -0.33
N CYS A 13 6.82 -7.69 -0.53
CA CYS A 13 6.57 -8.51 -1.72
C CYS A 13 6.20 -7.72 -2.97
N GLY A 14 5.96 -6.40 -2.88
CA GLY A 14 5.57 -5.56 -4.02
C GLY A 14 4.13 -5.74 -4.52
N ALA A 15 3.33 -6.63 -3.91
CA ALA A 15 1.96 -6.90 -4.35
C ALA A 15 1.07 -5.64 -4.35
N CYS A 16 1.26 -4.73 -3.38
CA CYS A 16 0.51 -3.49 -3.28
C CYS A 16 0.82 -2.51 -4.43
N VAL A 17 2.05 -2.50 -4.95
CA VAL A 17 2.47 -1.67 -6.10
C VAL A 17 1.72 -2.15 -7.36
N GLY A 18 1.74 -3.45 -7.62
CA GLY A 18 1.04 -4.04 -8.77
C GLY A 18 -0.48 -4.00 -8.67
N ALA A 19 -1.04 -4.01 -7.45
CA ALA A 19 -2.48 -3.86 -7.23
C ALA A 19 -2.98 -2.41 -7.39
N CYS A 20 -2.08 -1.42 -7.43
CA CYS A 20 -2.46 -0.03 -7.54
C CYS A 20 -2.73 0.34 -9.02
N PRO A 21 -3.98 0.66 -9.42
CA PRO A 21 -4.28 1.03 -10.80
C PRO A 21 -3.57 2.33 -11.20
N GLU A 22 -3.51 3.30 -10.28
CA GLU A 22 -2.88 4.60 -10.49
C GLU A 22 -1.34 4.56 -10.36
N ASN A 23 -0.76 3.40 -10.04
CA ASN A 23 0.68 3.27 -9.76
C ASN A 23 1.18 4.31 -8.72
N ALA A 24 0.31 4.65 -7.76
CA ALA A 24 0.60 5.64 -6.73
C ALA A 24 1.45 5.08 -5.57
N LEU A 25 1.65 3.75 -5.51
CA LEU A 25 2.44 3.09 -4.47
C LEU A 25 3.84 2.77 -5.01
N PHE A 26 4.86 3.13 -4.25
CA PHE A 26 6.26 2.80 -4.52
C PHE A 26 6.83 2.00 -3.35
N LEU A 27 7.38 0.82 -3.63
CA LEU A 27 8.02 -0.02 -2.63
C LEU A 27 9.53 0.07 -2.80
N ASN A 28 10.21 0.63 -1.79
CA ASN A 28 11.66 0.60 -1.67
C ASN A 28 12.08 -0.45 -0.63
N ASP A 29 13.37 -0.77 -0.55
CA ASP A 29 13.93 -1.71 0.46
C ASP A 29 13.66 -1.31 1.92
N VAL A 30 13.33 -0.04 2.16
CA VAL A 30 13.20 0.54 3.51
C VAL A 30 11.76 0.87 3.88
N ALA A 31 10.94 1.28 2.90
CA ALA A 31 9.58 1.72 3.16
C ALA A 31 8.68 1.68 1.90
N LEU A 32 7.38 1.67 2.14
CA LEU A 32 6.37 1.94 1.12
C LEU A 32 6.07 3.45 1.10
N GLU A 33 6.27 4.08 -0.04
CA GLU A 33 5.89 5.47 -0.30
C GLU A 33 4.59 5.52 -1.11
N VAL A 34 3.76 6.53 -0.80
CA VAL A 34 2.47 6.74 -1.47
C VAL A 34 2.45 8.15 -2.02
N ASN A 35 2.16 8.25 -3.32
CA ASN A 35 2.09 9.51 -4.03
C ASN A 35 0.68 10.15 -3.94
N GLU A 36 0.56 11.41 -4.31
CA GLU A 36 -0.69 12.19 -4.34
C GLU A 36 -1.73 11.64 -5.34
N ASN A 37 -1.31 10.80 -6.31
CA ASN A 37 -2.20 10.07 -7.22
C ASN A 37 -3.04 8.98 -6.51
N CYS A 38 -2.80 8.71 -5.23
CA CYS A 38 -3.56 7.70 -4.50
C CYS A 38 -5.02 8.15 -4.33
N ILE A 39 -5.93 7.53 -5.08
CA ILE A 39 -7.39 7.74 -4.98
C ILE A 39 -8.05 6.95 -3.83
N GLU A 40 -7.25 6.35 -2.94
CA GLU A 40 -7.74 5.58 -1.78
C GLU A 40 -8.74 4.47 -2.12
N CYS A 41 -8.61 3.86 -3.30
CA CYS A 41 -9.50 2.79 -3.76
C CYS A 41 -9.51 1.52 -2.88
N GLY A 42 -8.49 1.34 -2.02
CA GLY A 42 -8.37 0.18 -1.13
C GLY A 42 -7.96 -1.12 -1.79
N LEU A 43 -7.61 -1.09 -3.09
CA LEU A 43 -7.13 -2.27 -3.81
C LEU A 43 -5.80 -2.78 -3.25
N CYS A 44 -4.91 -1.89 -2.79
CA CYS A 44 -3.65 -2.29 -2.17
C CYS A 44 -3.86 -3.08 -0.87
N VAL A 45 -4.88 -2.73 -0.07
CA VAL A 45 -5.25 -3.46 1.16
C VAL A 45 -5.79 -4.85 0.83
N LYS A 46 -6.70 -4.94 -0.16
CA LYS A 46 -7.27 -6.22 -0.61
C LYS A 46 -6.24 -7.11 -1.31
N GLY A 47 -5.33 -6.52 -2.06
CA GLY A 47 -4.26 -7.21 -2.78
C GLY A 47 -3.13 -7.68 -1.86
N CYS A 48 -3.06 -7.18 -0.62
CA CYS A 48 -2.05 -7.60 0.33
C CYS A 48 -2.39 -8.97 0.91
N PRO A 49 -1.62 -10.03 0.62
CA PRO A 49 -1.93 -11.38 1.11
C PRO A 49 -1.83 -11.50 2.64
N VAL A 50 -0.96 -10.68 3.24
CA VAL A 50 -0.73 -10.62 4.69
C VAL A 50 -1.55 -9.53 5.39
N GLN A 51 -2.37 -8.78 4.62
CA GLN A 51 -3.18 -7.66 5.12
C GLN A 51 -2.37 -6.71 6.02
N ALA A 52 -1.18 -6.35 5.54
CA ALA A 52 -0.29 -5.42 6.23
C ALA A 52 -0.66 -3.95 6.01
N LEU A 53 -1.49 -3.64 5.01
CA LEU A 53 -1.90 -2.26 4.72
C LEU A 53 -3.28 -1.95 5.31
N SER A 54 -3.46 -0.71 5.74
CA SER A 54 -4.72 -0.16 6.25
C SER A 54 -5.01 1.17 5.53
N LEU A 55 -6.28 1.40 5.17
CA LEU A 55 -6.72 2.70 4.68
C LEU A 55 -7.10 3.59 5.87
N GLY A 56 -6.37 4.69 6.06
CA GLY A 56 -6.71 5.74 7.02
C GLY A 56 -7.77 6.66 6.44
N GLY A 57 -9.03 6.21 6.44
CA GLY A 57 -10.20 7.04 6.20
C GLY A 57 -10.68 7.64 7.51
N ALA A 58 -10.68 8.97 7.60
CA ALA A 58 -11.48 9.72 8.57
C ALA A 58 -12.63 10.38 7.83
#